data_AF-A0A920VM73-F1
#
_entry.id   AF-A0A920VM73-F1
#
_cell.length_a   1.000
_cell.length_b   1.000
_cell.length_c   1.000
_cell.angle_alpha   90.00
_cell.angle_beta   90.00
_cell.angle_gamma   90.00
#
_symmetry.space_group_name_H-M   'P 1'
#
loop_
_entity.id
_entity.type
_entity.pdbx_description
1 polymer ?
#
loop_
_entity_poly.entity_id
_entity_poly.type
_entity_poly.pdbx_seq_one_letter_code
_entity_poly.pdbx_strand_id
1 'polypeptide(L)'
;MEHKDFTLKELVIMVAIIPILAVIGLLAWNGISLYQNYLARLQAEEGLNLASGVKTSLADFHLINGQFPRDTNDAHAAIGIAAAENITGKYVTSVEVSDDGEGTITVKFGPGNHADKFLQLKPTAAGETISFACTSDLKEPFRPNGCEEGTLTAAKRPWAPGAGNACWDQAFAAENEGRGWVVGPIVANNELAVAVANRNAAEGHRPAVSLGELAWRIGLSRVRCQ
;
A
#
# COMPACT_ATOMS: atom_id res chain seq x y z
N MET A 1 -26.47 64.04 -7.14
CA MET A 1 -26.13 62.69 -6.64
C MET A 1 -27.06 62.46 -5.47
N GLU A 2 -28.12 61.69 -5.69
CA GLU A 2 -29.15 61.42 -4.69
C GLU A 2 -28.59 60.40 -3.71
N HIS A 3 -28.21 60.84 -2.51
CA HIS A 3 -27.82 59.93 -1.44
C HIS A 3 -29.09 59.31 -0.87
N LYS A 4 -29.23 57.99 -1.08
CA LYS A 4 -30.30 57.20 -0.49
C LYS A 4 -30.04 57.13 1.02
N ASP A 5 -30.72 57.98 1.78
CA ASP A 5 -30.61 58.00 3.23
C ASP A 5 -31.21 56.70 3.80
N PHE A 6 -30.32 55.80 4.24
CA PHE A 6 -30.69 54.53 4.85
C PHE A 6 -31.42 54.82 6.17
N THR A 7 -32.67 54.36 6.31
CA THR A 7 -33.43 54.67 7.51
C THR A 7 -32.90 53.87 8.70
N LEU A 8 -32.80 54.49 9.89
CA LEU A 8 -32.27 53.84 11.10
C LEU A 8 -32.99 52.50 11.40
N LYS A 9 -34.27 52.40 11.06
CA LYS A 9 -35.06 51.17 11.22
C LYS A 9 -34.60 50.03 10.31
N GLU A 10 -34.16 50.31 9.08
CA GLU A 10 -33.64 49.28 8.18
C GLU A 10 -32.29 48.76 8.67
N LEU A 11 -31.46 49.63 9.23
CA LEU A 11 -30.16 49.24 9.78
C LEU A 11 -30.31 48.34 11.02
N VAL A 12 -31.23 48.66 11.93
CA VAL A 12 -31.47 47.85 13.14
C VAL A 12 -31.95 46.44 12.79
N ILE A 13 -32.81 46.31 11.77
CA ILE A 13 -33.29 44.99 11.32
C ILE A 13 -32.15 44.19 10.68
N MET A 14 -31.32 44.83 9.85
CA MET A 14 -30.14 44.17 9.27
C MET A 14 -29.20 43.64 10.35
N VAL A 15 -28.87 44.47 11.34
CA VAL A 15 -27.97 44.10 12.45
C VAL A 15 -28.56 42.97 13.30
N ALA A 16 -29.88 42.85 13.40
CA ALA A 16 -30.53 41.75 14.11
C ALA A 16 -30.52 40.42 13.34
N ILE A 17 -30.68 40.47 12.01
CA ILE A 17 -30.81 39.26 11.18
C ILE A 17 -29.44 38.68 10.76
N ILE A 18 -28.46 39.53 10.45
CA ILE A 18 -27.12 39.11 10.00
C ILE A 18 -26.45 38.11 10.93
N PRO A 19 -26.39 38.30 12.27
CA PRO A 19 -25.74 37.33 13.15
C PRO A 19 -26.49 35.99 13.20
N ILE A 20 -27.82 35.99 13.10
CA ILE A 20 -28.63 34.77 13.05
C ILE A 20 -28.32 33.99 11.75
N LEU A 21 -28.31 34.68 10.61
CA LEU A 21 -27.96 34.07 9.33
C LEU A 21 -26.50 33.59 9.29
N ALA A 22 -25.58 34.33 9.90
CA ALA A 22 -24.18 33.95 9.99
C ALA A 22 -24.00 32.67 10.83
N VAL A 23 -24.70 32.54 11.95
CA VAL A 23 -24.68 31.33 12.79
C VAL A 23 -25.28 30.14 12.02
N ILE A 24 -26.42 30.31 11.36
CA ILE A 24 -27.02 29.23 10.55
C ILE A 24 -26.09 28.84 9.39
N GLY A 25 -25.47 29.80 8.72
CA GLY A 25 -24.48 29.54 7.66
C GLY A 25 -23.24 28.80 8.16
N LEU A 26 -22.71 29.19 9.32
CA LEU A 26 -21.61 28.49 9.99
C LEU A 26 -21.99 27.06 10.40
N LEU A 27 -23.20 26.86 10.93
CA LEU A 27 -23.69 25.53 11.32
C LEU A 27 -23.91 24.63 10.09
N ALA A 28 -24.47 25.16 9.01
CA ALA A 28 -24.69 24.43 7.76
C ALA A 28 -23.36 24.06 7.05
N TRP A 29 -22.34 24.94 7.12
CA TRP A 29 -21.02 24.67 6.56
C TRP A 29 -20.32 23.45 7.19
N ASN A 30 -20.48 23.25 8.51
CA ASN A 30 -19.88 22.12 9.22
C ASN A 30 -20.56 20.75 8.94
N GLY A 31 -21.75 20.75 8.31
CA GLY A 31 -22.57 19.56 8.08
C GLY A 31 -22.14 18.67 6.91
N ILE A 32 -21.24 19.13 6.03
CA ILE A 32 -20.78 18.36 4.86
C ILE A 32 -19.98 17.11 5.25
N SER A 33 -19.40 17.11 6.44
CA SER A 33 -18.45 16.07 6.88
C SER A 33 -19.08 14.68 7.00
N LEU A 34 -20.38 14.55 7.29
CA LEU A 34 -21.02 13.24 7.49
C LEU A 34 -21.12 12.42 6.19
N TYR A 35 -21.48 13.05 5.08
CA TYR A 35 -21.62 12.35 3.80
C TYR A 35 -20.27 11.90 3.25
N GLN A 36 -19.24 12.73 3.38
CA GLN A 36 -17.88 12.38 2.98
C GLN A 36 -17.33 11.20 3.79
N ASN A 37 -17.64 11.14 5.09
CA ASN A 37 -17.26 9.99 5.94
C ASN A 37 -17.93 8.69 5.50
N TYR A 38 -19.19 8.74 5.04
CA TYR A 38 -19.88 7.58 4.49
C TYR A 38 -19.25 7.14 3.15
N LEU A 39 -18.96 8.09 2.26
CA LEU A 39 -18.28 7.79 1.00
C LEU A 39 -16.88 7.20 1.23
N ALA A 40 -16.13 7.68 2.21
CA ALA A 40 -14.83 7.12 2.56
C ALA A 40 -14.93 5.65 3.01
N ARG A 41 -15.96 5.28 3.80
CA ARG A 41 -16.17 3.86 4.17
C ARG A 41 -16.54 3.00 2.98
N LEU A 42 -17.44 3.48 2.12
CA LEU A 42 -17.82 2.78 0.89
C LEU A 42 -16.62 2.57 -0.05
N GLN A 43 -15.74 3.58 -0.16
CA GLN A 43 -14.50 3.48 -0.93
C GLN A 43 -13.62 2.35 -0.42
N ALA A 44 -13.46 2.21 0.90
CA ALA A 44 -12.68 1.13 1.50
C ALA A 44 -13.33 -0.25 1.27
N GLU A 45 -14.65 -0.35 1.36
CA GLU A 45 -15.41 -1.59 1.09
C GLU A 45 -15.31 -2.04 -0.38
N GLU A 46 -15.28 -1.10 -1.33
CA GLU A 46 -15.06 -1.42 -2.74
C GLU A 46 -13.72 -2.13 -2.97
N GLY A 47 -12.65 -1.63 -2.35
CA GLY A 47 -11.33 -2.28 -2.39
C GLY A 47 -11.35 -3.69 -1.84
N LEU A 48 -12.03 -3.90 -0.71
CA LEU A 48 -12.15 -5.22 -0.09
C LEU A 48 -12.98 -6.19 -0.96
N ASN A 49 -14.03 -5.70 -1.61
CA ASN A 49 -14.86 -6.48 -2.51
C ASN A 49 -14.09 -6.93 -3.77
N LEU A 50 -13.30 -6.04 -4.38
CA LEU A 50 -12.45 -6.40 -5.52
C LEU A 50 -11.40 -7.44 -5.10
N ALA A 51 -10.79 -7.27 -3.93
CA ALA A 51 -9.82 -8.24 -3.42
C ALA A 51 -10.46 -9.59 -3.08
N SER A 52 -11.76 -9.66 -2.78
CA SER A 52 -12.43 -10.92 -2.45
C SER A 52 -12.40 -11.94 -3.59
N GLY A 53 -12.49 -11.49 -4.85
CA GLY A 53 -12.35 -12.39 -6.00
C GLY A 53 -10.95 -12.98 -6.08
N VAL A 54 -9.93 -12.15 -5.81
CA VAL A 54 -8.52 -12.56 -5.81
C VAL A 54 -8.20 -13.52 -4.67
N LYS A 55 -8.79 -13.34 -3.48
CA LYS A 55 -8.64 -14.26 -2.33
C LYS A 55 -9.01 -15.69 -2.71
N THR A 56 -10.12 -15.88 -3.41
CA THR A 56 -10.59 -17.21 -3.83
C THR A 56 -9.60 -17.85 -4.79
N SER A 57 -9.19 -17.15 -5.85
CA SER A 57 -8.23 -17.69 -6.82
C SER A 57 -6.87 -18.02 -6.18
N LEU A 58 -6.41 -17.18 -5.24
CA LEU A 58 -5.18 -17.44 -4.51
C LEU A 58 -5.30 -18.66 -3.58
N ALA A 59 -6.44 -18.82 -2.92
CA ALA A 59 -6.73 -19.98 -2.09
C ALA A 59 -6.76 -21.28 -2.91
N ASP A 60 -7.42 -21.27 -4.05
CA ASP A 60 -7.47 -22.41 -4.98
C ASP A 60 -6.06 -22.78 -5.48
N PHE A 61 -5.24 -21.79 -5.82
CA PHE A 61 -3.86 -22.02 -6.21
C PHE A 61 -3.06 -22.70 -5.09
N HIS A 62 -3.21 -22.24 -3.85
CA HIS A 62 -2.53 -22.85 -2.69
C HIS A 62 -3.03 -24.27 -2.43
N LEU A 63 -4.33 -24.53 -2.58
CA LEU A 63 -4.92 -25.87 -2.41
C LEU A 63 -4.36 -26.88 -3.43
N ILE A 64 -4.11 -26.45 -4.66
CA ILE A 64 -3.59 -27.32 -5.73
C ILE A 64 -2.07 -27.50 -5.62
N ASN A 65 -1.33 -26.42 -5.37
CA ASN A 65 0.13 -26.42 -5.44
C ASN A 65 0.81 -26.62 -4.07
N GLY A 66 0.07 -26.47 -2.97
CA GLY A 66 0.60 -26.52 -1.60
C GLY A 66 1.46 -25.32 -1.19
N GLN A 67 1.53 -24.29 -2.03
CA GLN A 67 2.31 -23.07 -1.80
C GLN A 67 1.65 -21.87 -2.48
N PHE A 68 1.92 -20.66 -1.99
CA PHE A 68 1.55 -19.42 -2.68
C PHE A 68 2.47 -19.17 -3.88
N PRO A 69 2.06 -18.30 -4.84
CA PRO A 69 2.89 -17.95 -5.99
C PRO A 69 4.27 -17.49 -5.54
N ARG A 70 5.31 -18.19 -6.00
CA ARG A 70 6.70 -17.89 -5.72
C ARG A 70 7.49 -17.97 -7.02
N ASP A 71 8.26 -16.94 -7.34
CA ASP A 71 9.17 -16.92 -8.49
C ASP A 71 8.46 -17.23 -9.84
N THR A 72 7.17 -16.87 -9.97
CA THR A 72 6.36 -17.21 -11.16
C THR A 72 6.51 -16.21 -12.32
N ASN A 73 7.33 -15.16 -12.15
CA ASN A 73 7.44 -13.95 -12.98
C ASN A 73 6.16 -13.09 -13.03
N ASP A 74 5.00 -13.73 -13.07
CA ASP A 74 3.67 -13.13 -13.02
C ASP A 74 2.76 -13.99 -12.10
N ALA A 75 2.47 -13.50 -10.89
CA ALA A 75 1.57 -14.17 -9.96
C ALA A 75 0.12 -14.17 -10.46
N HIS A 76 -0.31 -13.14 -11.19
CA HIS A 76 -1.68 -12.99 -11.68
C HIS A 76 -1.99 -14.05 -12.74
N ALA A 77 -1.08 -14.22 -13.70
CA ALA A 77 -1.19 -15.28 -14.70
C ALA A 77 -1.16 -16.68 -14.05
N ALA A 78 -0.30 -16.88 -13.04
CA ALA A 78 -0.18 -18.16 -12.34
C ALA A 78 -1.48 -18.57 -11.61
N ILE A 79 -2.19 -17.61 -11.03
CA ILE A 79 -3.48 -17.86 -10.35
C ILE A 79 -4.70 -17.65 -11.26
N GLY A 80 -4.49 -17.38 -12.56
CA GLY A 80 -5.55 -17.29 -13.56
C GLY A 80 -6.43 -16.04 -13.45
N ILE A 81 -5.89 -14.91 -12.97
CA ILE A 81 -6.62 -13.64 -12.89
C ILE A 81 -6.05 -12.59 -13.87
N ALA A 82 -6.82 -11.52 -14.11
CA ALA A 82 -6.36 -10.40 -14.91
C ALA A 82 -5.14 -9.72 -14.28
N ALA A 83 -4.28 -9.10 -15.11
CA ALA A 83 -3.14 -8.32 -14.64
C ALA A 83 -3.58 -7.22 -13.64
N ALA A 84 -2.70 -6.85 -12.71
CA ALA A 84 -3.03 -5.97 -11.59
C ALA A 84 -3.69 -4.64 -11.99
N GLU A 85 -3.21 -4.05 -13.09
CA GLU A 85 -3.70 -2.79 -13.67
C GLU A 85 -5.08 -2.90 -14.33
N ASN A 86 -5.55 -4.13 -14.61
CA ASN A 86 -6.88 -4.39 -15.17
C ASN A 86 -7.90 -4.72 -14.08
N ILE A 87 -7.48 -4.93 -12.83
CA ILE A 87 -8.37 -5.10 -11.68
C ILE A 87 -8.62 -3.72 -11.06
N THR A 88 -9.46 -2.95 -11.73
CA THR A 88 -9.76 -1.55 -11.36
C THR A 88 -11.19 -1.37 -10.90
N GLY A 89 -11.40 -0.42 -10.00
CA GLY A 89 -12.72 0.06 -9.57
C GLY A 89 -12.89 1.55 -9.83
N LYS A 90 -14.01 2.11 -9.37
CA LYS A 90 -14.22 3.56 -9.37
C LYS A 90 -13.20 4.26 -8.48
N TYR A 91 -12.84 3.64 -7.35
CA TYR A 91 -11.92 4.21 -6.36
C TYR A 91 -10.68 3.33 -6.12
N VAL A 92 -10.45 2.33 -6.96
CA VAL A 92 -9.33 1.40 -6.85
C VAL A 92 -8.55 1.41 -8.15
N THR A 93 -7.26 1.72 -8.07
CA THR A 93 -6.37 1.83 -9.22
C THR A 93 -5.78 0.48 -9.62
N SER A 94 -5.49 -0.38 -8.65
CA SER A 94 -4.97 -1.72 -8.94
C SER A 94 -5.16 -2.65 -7.76
N VAL A 95 -5.25 -3.94 -8.06
CA VAL A 95 -5.11 -5.02 -7.07
C VAL A 95 -3.98 -5.90 -7.51
N GLU A 96 -2.95 -6.05 -6.68
CA GLU A 96 -1.70 -6.74 -7.01
C GLU A 96 -1.53 -7.95 -6.09
N VAL A 97 -1.10 -9.10 -6.63
CA VAL A 97 -0.74 -10.30 -5.88
C VAL A 97 0.77 -10.46 -5.93
N SER A 98 1.37 -10.62 -4.76
CA SER A 98 2.80 -10.86 -4.63
C SER A 98 3.22 -12.24 -5.15
N ASP A 99 4.42 -12.31 -5.75
CA ASP A 99 5.10 -13.54 -6.16
C ASP A 99 6.29 -13.91 -5.24
N ASP A 100 6.29 -13.38 -4.01
CA ASP A 100 7.32 -13.62 -2.98
C ASP A 100 7.16 -14.96 -2.22
N GLY A 101 6.11 -15.74 -2.53
CA GLY A 101 5.74 -16.94 -1.79
C GLY A 101 4.92 -16.69 -0.53
N GLU A 102 4.62 -15.43 -0.18
CA GLU A 102 3.67 -15.08 0.87
C GLU A 102 2.25 -14.86 0.30
N GLY A 103 2.11 -14.56 -0.99
CA GLY A 103 0.81 -14.37 -1.65
C GLY A 103 0.07 -13.12 -1.17
N THR A 104 0.77 -12.11 -0.66
CA THR A 104 0.15 -10.87 -0.17
C THR A 104 -0.62 -10.17 -1.28
N ILE A 105 -1.90 -9.89 -1.05
CA ILE A 105 -2.76 -9.12 -1.97
C ILE A 105 -2.72 -7.65 -1.55
N THR A 106 -2.32 -6.75 -2.43
CA THR A 106 -2.27 -5.30 -2.19
C THR A 106 -3.27 -4.57 -3.07
N VAL A 107 -4.22 -3.88 -2.45
CA VAL A 107 -5.15 -2.96 -3.10
C VAL A 107 -4.59 -1.55 -3.00
N LYS A 108 -4.46 -0.86 -4.14
CA LYS A 108 -4.09 0.56 -4.19
C LYS A 108 -5.33 1.39 -4.51
N PHE A 109 -5.66 2.31 -3.62
CA PHE A 109 -6.80 3.20 -3.81
C PHE A 109 -6.44 4.34 -4.78
N GLY A 110 -7.39 4.64 -5.65
CA GLY A 110 -7.31 5.71 -6.64
C GLY A 110 -7.88 7.03 -6.11
N PRO A 111 -8.30 7.94 -7.00
CA PRO A 111 -8.73 9.28 -6.59
C PRO A 111 -9.97 9.21 -5.70
N GLY A 112 -9.97 9.96 -4.59
CA GLY A 112 -11.06 9.95 -3.62
C GLY A 112 -10.59 10.37 -2.22
N ASN A 113 -11.29 9.92 -1.19
CA ASN A 113 -10.91 10.19 0.20
C ASN A 113 -9.67 9.38 0.65
N HIS A 114 -9.36 8.32 -0.09
CA HIS A 114 -8.25 7.40 0.17
C HIS A 114 -7.19 7.41 -0.94
N ALA A 115 -7.02 8.54 -1.64
CA ALA A 115 -6.02 8.64 -2.69
C ALA A 115 -4.61 8.28 -2.17
N ASP A 116 -3.90 7.44 -2.94
CA ASP A 116 -2.56 6.93 -2.63
C ASP A 116 -2.48 6.10 -1.33
N LYS A 117 -3.62 5.65 -0.82
CA LYS A 117 -3.74 4.73 0.31
C LYS A 117 -3.81 3.29 -0.15
N PHE A 118 -3.65 2.36 0.80
CA PHE A 118 -3.64 0.95 0.51
C PHE A 118 -4.40 0.11 1.52
N LEU A 119 -4.71 -1.11 1.08
CA LEU A 119 -5.20 -2.20 1.90
C LEU A 119 -4.48 -3.48 1.49
N GLN A 120 -3.86 -4.16 2.43
CA GLN A 120 -3.14 -5.41 2.24
C GLN A 120 -3.86 -6.57 2.93
N LEU A 121 -3.89 -7.71 2.25
CA LEU A 121 -4.44 -8.96 2.75
C LEU A 121 -3.36 -10.02 2.66
N LYS A 122 -2.81 -10.40 3.81
CA LYS A 122 -1.80 -11.44 3.93
C LYS A 122 -2.49 -12.78 4.23
N PRO A 123 -2.39 -13.78 3.36
CA PRO A 123 -2.92 -15.09 3.65
C PRO A 123 -2.06 -15.81 4.70
N THR A 124 -2.68 -16.67 5.50
CA THR A 124 -2.00 -17.59 6.41
C THR A 124 -2.69 -18.94 6.28
N ALA A 125 -1.96 -19.92 5.76
CA ALA A 125 -2.41 -21.28 5.62
C ALA A 125 -2.14 -22.06 6.93
N ALA A 126 -3.20 -22.61 7.52
CA ALA A 126 -3.14 -23.48 8.69
C ALA A 126 -3.85 -24.79 8.34
N GLY A 127 -3.09 -25.75 7.79
CA GLY A 127 -3.66 -26.98 7.23
C GLY A 127 -4.53 -26.67 6.00
N GLU A 128 -5.80 -27.10 6.04
CA GLU A 128 -6.77 -26.90 4.96
C GLU A 128 -7.50 -25.54 5.04
N THR A 129 -7.24 -24.74 6.08
CA THR A 129 -7.87 -23.42 6.24
C THR A 129 -6.90 -22.32 5.83
N ILE A 130 -7.38 -21.40 4.99
CA ILE A 130 -6.67 -20.18 4.63
C ILE A 130 -7.39 -19.00 5.28
N SER A 131 -6.69 -18.33 6.19
CA SER A 131 -7.16 -17.08 6.82
C SER A 131 -6.46 -15.88 6.17
N PHE A 132 -7.09 -14.71 6.19
CA PHE A 132 -6.50 -13.49 5.62
C PHE A 132 -6.44 -12.41 6.68
N ALA A 133 -5.23 -12.05 7.09
CA ALA A 133 -4.99 -10.89 7.95
C ALA A 133 -5.05 -9.62 7.10
N CYS A 134 -5.83 -8.63 7.53
CA CYS A 134 -5.96 -7.37 6.80
C CYS A 134 -5.17 -6.26 7.50
N THR A 135 -4.37 -5.51 6.74
CA THR A 135 -3.67 -4.30 7.21
C THR A 135 -3.91 -3.15 6.23
N SER A 136 -3.90 -1.91 6.70
CA SER A 136 -4.16 -0.74 5.86
C SER A 136 -3.59 0.53 6.49
N ASP A 137 -3.34 1.56 5.67
CA ASP A 137 -3.02 2.92 6.15
C ASP A 137 -4.23 3.86 6.17
N LEU A 138 -5.43 3.27 6.07
CA LEU A 138 -6.69 3.98 6.24
C LEU A 138 -6.83 4.41 7.71
N LYS A 139 -7.34 5.61 7.93
CA LYS A 139 -7.59 6.14 9.27
C LYS A 139 -8.67 5.32 9.99
N GLU A 140 -8.52 5.17 11.31
CA GLU A 140 -9.39 4.41 12.23
C GLU A 140 -10.93 4.53 11.99
N PRO A 141 -11.55 5.68 11.64
CA PRO A 141 -12.99 5.71 11.41
C PRO A 141 -13.42 5.18 10.03
N PHE A 142 -12.51 4.98 9.09
CA PHE A 142 -12.79 4.57 7.71
C PHE A 142 -12.20 3.21 7.35
N ARG A 143 -11.33 2.68 8.21
CA ARG A 143 -10.74 1.35 8.07
C ARG A 143 -11.84 0.28 8.14
N PRO A 144 -11.86 -0.70 7.22
CA PRO A 144 -12.82 -1.80 7.29
C PRO A 144 -12.67 -2.61 8.58
N ASN A 145 -13.78 -3.18 9.04
CA ASN A 145 -13.78 -4.05 10.22
C ASN A 145 -12.86 -5.26 9.99
N GLY A 146 -11.97 -5.53 10.93
CA GLY A 146 -11.00 -6.62 10.84
C GLY A 146 -9.70 -6.27 10.12
N CYS A 147 -9.53 -5.02 9.67
CA CYS A 147 -8.24 -4.51 9.21
C CYS A 147 -7.53 -3.76 10.34
N GLU A 148 -6.23 -3.98 10.48
CA GLU A 148 -5.36 -3.27 11.43
C GLU A 148 -4.58 -2.15 10.73
N GLU A 149 -3.96 -1.26 11.50
CA GLU A 149 -3.01 -0.29 10.95
C GLU A 149 -1.74 -1.00 10.49
N GLY A 150 -1.28 -0.68 9.29
CA GLY A 150 -0.03 -1.23 8.76
C GLY A 150 0.69 -0.24 7.87
N THR A 151 1.95 -0.54 7.58
CA THR A 151 2.73 0.08 6.52
C THR A 151 2.74 -0.84 5.30
N LEU A 152 2.88 -0.28 4.08
CA LEU A 152 3.08 -1.11 2.89
C LEU A 152 4.29 -2.01 3.10
N THR A 153 4.06 -3.29 3.33
CA THR A 153 5.09 -4.28 3.10
C THR A 153 5.17 -4.44 1.59
N ALA A 154 6.19 -3.83 0.97
CA ALA A 154 6.50 -4.09 -0.42
C ALA A 154 6.82 -5.59 -0.56
N ALA A 155 6.21 -6.24 -1.54
CA ALA A 155 6.52 -7.60 -1.94
C ALA A 155 8.04 -7.76 -2.12
N LYS A 156 8.68 -8.56 -1.28
CA LYS A 156 10.13 -8.77 -1.34
C LYS A 156 10.40 -9.85 -2.38
N ARG A 157 10.66 -9.42 -3.61
CA ARG A 157 10.99 -10.33 -4.72
C ARG A 157 12.48 -10.59 -4.75
N PRO A 158 12.97 -11.83 -4.89
CA PRO A 158 14.40 -12.06 -5.08
C PRO A 158 14.87 -11.35 -6.35
N TRP A 159 16.02 -10.69 -6.25
CA TRP A 159 16.55 -9.96 -7.38
C TRP A 159 17.07 -10.92 -8.46
N ALA A 160 16.67 -10.66 -9.72
CA ALA A 160 17.16 -11.37 -10.90
C ALA A 160 17.84 -10.40 -11.88
N PRO A 161 18.81 -10.86 -12.71
CA PRO A 161 19.42 -10.03 -13.73
C PRO A 161 18.38 -9.39 -14.65
N GLY A 162 18.35 -8.06 -14.71
CA GLY A 162 17.38 -7.30 -15.51
C GLY A 162 16.12 -6.85 -14.75
N ALA A 163 15.93 -7.25 -13.49
CA ALA A 163 14.78 -6.87 -12.67
C ALA A 163 14.86 -5.45 -12.05
N GLY A 164 15.78 -4.61 -12.52
CA GLY A 164 16.01 -3.27 -11.98
C GLY A 164 17.01 -3.24 -10.82
N ASN A 165 16.82 -2.30 -9.89
CA ASN A 165 17.74 -2.04 -8.78
C ASN A 165 17.66 -3.14 -7.70
N ALA A 166 18.82 -3.61 -7.23
CA ALA A 166 18.93 -4.58 -6.14
C ALA A 166 19.18 -3.89 -4.79
N CYS A 167 18.39 -4.18 -3.78
CA CYS A 167 18.62 -3.75 -2.40
C CYS A 167 18.72 -4.96 -1.47
N TRP A 168 19.49 -4.83 -0.37
CA TRP A 168 19.63 -5.91 0.61
C TRP A 168 18.60 -5.78 1.73
N ASP A 169 17.87 -6.85 2.00
CA ASP A 169 16.91 -6.97 3.10
C ASP A 169 17.32 -8.09 4.07
N GLN A 170 17.48 -7.73 5.35
CA GLN A 170 18.00 -8.63 6.36
C GLN A 170 16.94 -9.64 6.86
N ALA A 171 15.66 -9.30 6.82
CA ALA A 171 14.59 -10.24 7.19
C ALA A 171 14.42 -11.29 6.08
N PHE A 172 14.45 -10.87 4.81
CA PHE A 172 14.42 -11.76 3.66
C PHE A 172 15.64 -12.69 3.63
N ALA A 173 16.82 -12.18 3.98
CA ALA A 173 18.04 -13.00 4.08
C ALA A 173 17.91 -14.09 5.15
N ALA A 174 17.28 -13.79 6.29
CA ALA A 174 17.08 -14.75 7.38
C ALA A 174 16.16 -15.91 6.95
N GLU A 175 15.19 -15.63 6.09
CA GLU A 175 14.21 -16.62 5.60
C GLU A 175 14.70 -17.37 4.35
N ASN A 176 15.70 -16.86 3.61
CA ASN A 176 16.15 -17.41 2.33
C ASN A 176 17.61 -17.89 2.33
N GLU A 177 18.04 -18.56 3.41
CA GLU A 177 19.38 -19.17 3.52
C GLU A 177 20.53 -18.17 3.29
N GLY A 178 20.35 -16.92 3.72
CA GLY A 178 21.31 -15.85 3.53
C GLY A 178 21.23 -15.15 2.17
N ARG A 179 20.24 -15.46 1.32
CA ARG A 179 19.97 -14.73 0.07
C ARG A 179 19.04 -13.56 0.35
N GLY A 180 19.62 -12.39 0.65
CA GLY A 180 18.88 -11.17 1.04
C GLY A 180 18.61 -10.15 -0.06
N TRP A 181 19.04 -10.41 -1.29
CA TRP A 181 18.90 -9.44 -2.38
C TRP A 181 17.49 -9.45 -2.94
N VAL A 182 16.83 -8.30 -2.88
CA VAL A 182 15.47 -8.11 -3.37
C VAL A 182 15.38 -6.96 -4.37
N VAL A 183 14.38 -7.01 -5.24
CA VAL A 183 14.07 -5.91 -6.16
C VAL A 183 13.48 -4.75 -5.37
N GLY A 184 14.05 -3.55 -5.49
CA GLY A 184 13.48 -2.40 -4.80
C GLY A 184 14.28 -1.11 -4.98
N PRO A 185 13.66 0.03 -4.59
CA PRO A 185 14.36 1.31 -4.56
C PRO A 185 15.52 1.23 -3.57
N ILE A 186 16.70 1.65 -4.03
CA ILE A 186 17.92 1.66 -3.23
C ILE A 186 18.00 3.00 -2.49
N VAL A 187 18.07 2.95 -1.16
CA VAL A 187 18.68 4.04 -0.41
C VAL A 187 20.19 3.78 -0.48
N ALA A 188 20.95 4.64 -1.15
CA ALA A 188 22.42 4.55 -1.18
C ALA A 188 23.04 5.94 -1.01
N ASN A 189 24.29 5.96 -0.56
CA ASN A 189 25.07 7.19 -0.37
C ASN A 189 25.74 7.71 -1.65
N ASN A 190 25.79 6.93 -2.73
CA ASN A 190 26.28 7.33 -4.05
C ASN A 190 25.92 6.27 -5.12
N GLU A 191 26.09 6.62 -6.40
CA GLU A 191 25.82 5.73 -7.55
C GLU A 191 26.81 4.55 -7.67
N LEU A 192 28.04 4.69 -7.16
CA LEU A 192 29.02 3.60 -7.14
C LEU A 192 28.56 2.45 -6.23
N ALA A 193 27.93 2.75 -5.09
CA ALA A 193 27.37 1.76 -4.19
C ALA A 193 26.23 0.95 -4.84
N VAL A 194 25.42 1.61 -5.68
CA VAL A 194 24.37 0.97 -6.48
C VAL A 194 24.98 0.00 -7.50
N ALA A 195 26.01 0.43 -8.25
CA ALA A 195 26.67 -0.40 -9.25
C ALA A 195 27.38 -1.63 -8.65
N VAL A 196 28.00 -1.47 -7.47
CA VAL A 196 28.65 -2.59 -6.75
C VAL A 196 27.61 -3.54 -6.15
N ALA A 197 26.50 -3.03 -5.61
CA ALA A 197 25.38 -3.86 -5.15
C ALA A 197 24.79 -4.71 -6.29
N ASN A 198 24.50 -4.09 -7.44
CA ASN A 198 23.98 -4.80 -8.61
C ASN A 198 24.97 -5.86 -9.14
N ARG A 199 26.29 -5.61 -9.07
CA ARG A 199 27.31 -6.61 -9.43
C ARG A 199 27.34 -7.78 -8.43
N ASN A 200 27.34 -7.48 -7.13
CA ASN A 200 27.36 -8.50 -6.08
C ASN A 200 26.08 -9.35 -6.08
N ALA A 201 24.93 -8.74 -6.40
CA ALA A 201 23.67 -9.45 -6.60
C ALA A 201 23.75 -10.45 -7.78
N ALA A 202 24.43 -10.07 -8.88
CA ALA A 202 24.65 -10.95 -10.04
C ALA A 202 25.57 -12.14 -9.75
N GLU A 203 26.50 -12.00 -8.79
CA GLU A 203 27.49 -13.03 -8.46
C GLU A 203 27.03 -14.01 -7.36
N GLY A 204 25.80 -13.86 -6.82
CA GLY A 204 25.19 -14.81 -5.88
C GLY A 204 26.01 -15.06 -4.60
N HIS A 205 26.95 -14.18 -4.26
CA HIS A 205 27.92 -14.43 -3.21
C HIS A 205 27.27 -14.38 -1.83
N ARG A 206 27.21 -15.55 -1.21
CA ARG A 206 27.12 -15.74 0.24
C ARG A 206 28.23 -14.90 0.89
N PRO A 207 27.97 -13.92 1.75
CA PRO A 207 28.99 -13.55 2.72
C PRO A 207 29.06 -14.72 3.69
N ALA A 208 30.04 -15.60 3.47
CA ALA A 208 30.43 -16.57 4.46
C ALA A 208 30.59 -15.84 5.80
N VAL A 209 29.98 -16.39 6.84
CA VAL A 209 29.89 -15.87 8.21
C VAL A 209 31.28 -15.50 8.80
N SER A 210 32.39 -15.92 8.18
CA SER A 210 33.76 -15.62 8.59
C SER A 210 34.45 -14.45 7.85
N LEU A 211 33.80 -13.83 6.86
CA LEU A 211 34.25 -12.54 6.26
C LEU A 211 33.33 -11.37 6.65
N GLY A 212 32.38 -11.62 7.54
CA GLY A 212 31.39 -10.65 8.03
C GLY A 212 32.00 -9.43 8.73
N GLU A 213 33.22 -9.50 9.25
CA GLU A 213 33.90 -8.36 9.88
C GLU A 213 34.71 -7.49 8.92
N LEU A 214 35.12 -8.01 7.76
CA LEU A 214 35.95 -7.26 6.80
C LEU A 214 35.11 -6.66 5.66
N ALA A 215 34.09 -7.36 5.17
CA ALA A 215 33.16 -6.81 4.17
C ALA A 215 32.32 -5.64 4.73
N TRP A 216 32.04 -5.64 6.03
CA TRP A 216 31.39 -4.53 6.75
C TRP A 216 32.19 -3.22 6.71
N ARG A 217 33.52 -3.27 6.53
CA ARG A 217 34.41 -2.10 6.54
C ARG A 217 34.57 -1.42 5.17
N ILE A 218 34.15 -2.05 4.06
CA ILE A 218 34.36 -1.54 2.69
C ILE A 218 33.13 -0.77 2.14
N GLY A 219 32.36 -0.13 3.02
CA GLY A 219 31.41 0.92 2.60
C GLY A 219 30.11 0.46 1.93
N LEU A 220 29.82 -0.85 1.85
CA LEU A 220 28.54 -1.38 1.37
C LEU A 220 27.41 -1.36 2.41
N SER A 221 27.67 -0.83 3.61
CA SER A 221 26.73 -0.76 4.73
C SER A 221 25.49 0.12 4.51
N ARG A 222 25.22 0.57 3.28
CA ARG A 222 24.18 1.57 3.00
C ARG A 222 23.14 1.19 1.97
N VAL A 223 23.28 0.12 1.18
CA VAL A 223 22.27 -0.28 0.19
C VAL A 223 21.15 -1.06 0.89
N ARG A 224 20.23 -0.33 1.53
CA ARG A 224 19.03 -0.89 2.16
C ARG A 224 17.82 -0.63 1.29
N CYS A 225 16.88 -1.56 1.35
CA CYS A 225 15.54 -1.29 0.82
C CYS A 225 14.89 -0.18 1.64
N GLN A 226 14.21 0.72 0.95
CA GLN A 226 13.49 1.85 1.54
C GLN A 226 12.20 1.41 2.23
#